data_AF-A0A820RUV7-F1
#
_entry.id   AF-A0A820RUV7-F1
#
_cell.length_a   1.000
_cell.length_b   1.000
_cell.length_c   1.000
_cell.angle_alpha   90.00
_cell.angle_beta   90.00
_cell.angle_gamma   90.00
#
_symmetry.space_group_name_H-M   'P 1'
#
loop_
_entity.id
_entity.type
_entity.pdbx_description
1 polymer ?
#
loop_
_entity_poly.entity_id
_entity_poly.type
_entity_poly.pdbx_seq_one_letter_code
_entity_poly.pdbx_strand_id
1 'polypeptide(L)'
;LHVCDISNYGLNQTTYVVLLNKYPLTKNHFLLLPHDFAKQSDVLSSDDLTLIYEILQNYKTTKLIAFVNCGEESGASQKHKHIQFYPVEENEPPIDIYLQDENQYEQADQLRQVPWAHFVISLLHLPDQLAQLG
;
A
#
# COMPACT_ATOMS: atom_id res chain seq x y z
N LEU A 1 -12.42 -8.03 -10.89
CA LEU A 1 -12.09 -8.55 -12.24
C LEU A 1 -10.60 -8.84 -12.25
N HIS A 2 -10.14 -9.98 -12.75
CA HIS A 2 -8.71 -10.30 -12.80
C HIS A 2 -7.96 -9.38 -13.77
N VAL A 3 -6.78 -8.91 -13.38
CA VAL A 3 -5.91 -8.04 -14.19
C VAL A 3 -4.68 -8.80 -14.65
N CYS A 4 -3.88 -9.29 -13.70
CA CYS A 4 -2.68 -10.05 -13.98
C CYS A 4 -2.22 -10.88 -12.77
N ASP A 5 -1.32 -11.81 -13.04
CA ASP A 5 -0.58 -12.60 -12.05
C ASP A 5 0.86 -12.10 -11.96
N ILE A 6 1.39 -12.03 -10.74
CA ILE A 6 2.81 -11.74 -10.47
C ILE A 6 3.45 -13.06 -10.06
N SER A 7 4.55 -13.41 -10.73
CA SER A 7 5.25 -14.68 -10.54
C SER A 7 6.71 -14.45 -10.16
N ASN A 8 7.25 -15.35 -9.35
CA ASN A 8 8.69 -15.35 -9.06
C ASN A 8 9.49 -15.68 -10.33
N TYR A 9 10.50 -14.86 -10.61
CA TYR A 9 11.37 -15.04 -11.76
C TYR A 9 12.08 -16.41 -11.68
N GLY A 10 11.91 -17.23 -12.71
CA GLY A 10 12.54 -18.56 -12.82
C GLY A 10 11.78 -19.74 -12.22
N LEU A 11 10.67 -19.53 -11.49
CA LEU A 11 9.87 -20.61 -10.90
C LEU A 11 8.50 -20.81 -11.56
N ASN A 12 8.05 -19.89 -12.42
CA ASN A 12 6.72 -19.91 -13.06
C ASN A 12 5.55 -20.13 -12.07
N GLN A 13 5.74 -19.73 -10.82
CA GLN A 13 4.76 -19.86 -9.76
C GLN A 13 4.19 -18.47 -9.44
N THR A 14 2.87 -18.33 -9.57
CA THR A 14 2.14 -17.12 -9.18
C THR A 14 2.23 -16.94 -7.66
N THR A 15 2.73 -15.80 -7.24
CA THR A 15 2.85 -15.41 -5.83
C THR A 15 1.80 -14.39 -5.44
N TYR A 16 1.45 -13.48 -6.36
CA TYR A 16 0.42 -12.47 -6.15
C TYR A 16 -0.50 -12.34 -7.35
N VAL A 17 -1.69 -11.81 -7.11
CA VAL A 17 -2.72 -11.55 -8.11
C VAL A 17 -3.17 -10.10 -7.98
N VAL A 18 -3.33 -9.42 -9.12
CA VAL A 18 -3.91 -8.09 -9.20
C VAL A 18 -5.35 -8.20 -9.67
N LEU A 19 -6.27 -7.62 -8.92
CA LEU A 19 -7.70 -7.59 -9.22
C LEU A 19 -8.23 -6.16 -9.24
N LEU A 20 -9.08 -5.81 -10.20
CA LEU A 20 -9.92 -4.62 -10.07
C LEU A 20 -10.95 -4.84 -8.98
N ASN A 21 -11.13 -3.82 -8.13
CA ASN A 21 -12.21 -3.79 -7.17
C ASN A 21 -13.56 -3.86 -7.91
N LYS A 22 -14.45 -4.75 -7.45
CA LYS A 22 -15.75 -5.01 -8.09
C LYS A 22 -16.75 -3.86 -7.89
N TYR A 23 -16.63 -3.13 -6.78
CA TYR A 23 -17.50 -2.01 -6.43
C TYR A 23 -16.66 -0.78 -6.12
N PRO A 24 -15.93 -0.25 -7.11
CA PRO A 24 -14.99 0.82 -6.88
C PRO A 24 -15.74 2.16 -6.75
N LEU A 25 -15.38 2.96 -5.75
CA LEU A 25 -15.86 4.35 -5.64
C LEU A 25 -15.16 5.29 -6.63
N THR A 26 -13.94 4.97 -7.02
CA THR A 26 -13.07 5.71 -7.95
C THR A 26 -12.61 4.79 -9.07
N LYS A 27 -12.40 5.33 -10.27
CA LYS A 27 -11.91 4.53 -11.39
C LYS A 27 -10.53 3.96 -11.07
N ASN A 28 -10.27 2.75 -11.57
CA ASN A 28 -8.98 2.07 -11.41
C ASN A 28 -8.59 1.79 -9.94
N HIS A 29 -9.53 1.72 -9.00
CA HIS A 29 -9.26 1.09 -7.69
C HIS A 29 -8.99 -0.40 -7.91
N PHE A 30 -7.78 -0.84 -7.57
CA PHE A 30 -7.36 -2.24 -7.65
C PHE A 30 -6.81 -2.78 -6.33
N LEU A 31 -6.69 -4.09 -6.28
CA LEU A 31 -6.28 -4.89 -5.14
C LEU A 31 -5.06 -5.72 -5.54
N LEU A 32 -4.08 -5.81 -4.65
CA LEU A 32 -3.00 -6.79 -4.70
C LEU A 32 -3.23 -7.79 -3.57
N LEU A 33 -3.19 -9.07 -3.87
CA LEU A 33 -3.36 -10.14 -2.87
C LEU A 33 -2.39 -11.29 -3.15
N PRO A 34 -1.87 -11.95 -2.11
CA PRO A 34 -1.15 -13.20 -2.30
C PRO A 34 -2.07 -14.22 -2.98
N HIS A 35 -1.48 -15.05 -3.85
CA HIS A 35 -2.20 -16.12 -4.53
C HIS A 35 -2.77 -17.13 -3.53
N ASP A 36 -1.90 -17.60 -2.62
CA ASP A 36 -2.29 -18.51 -1.56
C ASP A 36 -2.94 -17.75 -0.40
N PHE A 37 -3.88 -18.40 0.28
CA PHE A 37 -4.62 -17.78 1.38
C PHE A 37 -3.68 -17.28 2.48
N ALA A 38 -3.77 -15.99 2.79
CA ALA A 38 -3.15 -15.36 3.95
C ALA A 38 -4.23 -14.58 4.70
N LYS A 39 -4.12 -14.44 6.02
CA LYS A 39 -5.15 -13.73 6.78
C LYS A 39 -4.95 -12.24 6.59
N GLN A 40 -6.05 -11.50 6.49
CA GLN A 40 -6.05 -10.03 6.48
C GLN A 40 -5.44 -9.43 7.77
N SER A 41 -5.44 -10.18 8.87
CA SER A 41 -4.81 -9.81 10.13
C SER A 41 -3.30 -10.08 10.18
N ASP A 42 -2.71 -10.70 9.15
CA ASP A 42 -1.28 -10.97 9.10
C ASP A 42 -0.51 -9.68 8.76
N VAL A 43 0.60 -9.45 9.46
CA VAL A 43 1.52 -8.33 9.19
C VAL A 43 2.04 -8.35 7.75
N LEU A 44 2.35 -7.18 7.20
CA LEU A 44 2.95 -7.07 5.86
C LEU A 44 4.33 -7.73 5.85
N SER A 45 4.57 -8.58 4.85
CA SER A 45 5.88 -9.18 4.59
C SER A 45 6.82 -8.20 3.90
N SER A 46 8.09 -8.56 3.79
CA SER A 46 9.03 -7.78 2.96
C SER A 46 8.57 -7.73 1.50
N ASP A 47 8.09 -8.85 0.95
CA ASP A 47 7.60 -8.93 -0.43
C ASP A 47 6.37 -8.04 -0.65
N ASP A 48 5.47 -7.98 0.33
CA ASP A 48 4.31 -7.07 0.29
C ASP A 48 4.78 -5.62 0.17
N LEU A 49 5.72 -5.19 1.03
CA LEU A 49 6.23 -3.82 1.05
C LEU A 49 7.00 -3.48 -0.24
N THR A 50 7.81 -4.39 -0.75
CA THR A 50 8.54 -4.23 -2.03
C THR A 50 7.56 -4.02 -3.17
N LEU A 51 6.56 -4.90 -3.33
CA LEU A 51 5.58 -4.78 -4.40
C LEU A 51 4.73 -3.50 -4.27
N ILE A 52 4.35 -3.14 -3.05
CA ILE A 52 3.65 -1.86 -2.80
C ILE A 52 4.49 -0.69 -3.30
N TYR A 53 5.76 -0.64 -2.90
CA TYR A 53 6.66 0.43 -3.27
C TYR A 53 6.89 0.50 -4.78
N GLU A 54 7.18 -0.64 -5.42
CA GLU A 54 7.37 -0.73 -6.87
C GLU A 54 6.13 -0.24 -7.64
N ILE A 55 4.93 -0.66 -7.21
CA ILE A 55 3.67 -0.22 -7.84
C ILE A 55 3.49 1.29 -7.68
N LEU A 56 3.68 1.84 -6.48
CA LEU A 56 3.57 3.28 -6.23
C LEU A 56 4.55 4.08 -7.09
N GLN A 57 5.80 3.63 -7.20
CA GLN A 57 6.84 4.30 -8.00
C GLN A 57 6.56 4.23 -9.51
N ASN A 58 5.99 3.14 -10.00
CA ASN A 58 5.75 2.92 -11.43
C ASN A 58 4.37 3.41 -11.90
N TYR A 59 3.45 3.74 -10.99
CA TYR A 59 2.14 4.26 -11.36
C TYR A 59 2.23 5.74 -11.78
N LYS A 60 2.18 6.00 -13.10
CA LYS A 60 2.42 7.35 -13.67
C LYS A 60 1.17 8.15 -14.01
N THR A 61 -0.03 7.59 -13.83
CA THR A 61 -1.27 8.22 -14.30
C THR A 61 -1.82 9.26 -13.34
N THR A 62 -1.86 8.96 -12.04
CA THR A 62 -2.32 9.87 -10.97
C THR A 62 -1.54 9.61 -9.69
N LYS A 63 -1.71 10.47 -8.67
CA LYS A 63 -1.32 10.10 -7.30
C LYS A 63 -2.05 8.81 -6.90
N LEU A 64 -1.36 7.93 -6.17
CA LEU A 64 -1.86 6.63 -5.75
C LEU A 64 -1.59 6.45 -4.26
N ILE A 65 -2.59 5.99 -3.52
CA ILE A 65 -2.45 5.59 -2.12
C ILE A 65 -2.55 4.07 -2.04
N ALA A 66 -1.62 3.45 -1.32
CA ALA A 66 -1.74 2.06 -0.91
C ALA A 66 -2.14 1.99 0.57
N PHE A 67 -3.10 1.14 0.92
CA PHE A 67 -3.51 0.93 2.32
C PHE A 67 -3.99 -0.49 2.59
N VAL A 68 -3.92 -0.88 3.88
CA VAL A 68 -4.33 -2.19 4.37
C VAL A 68 -5.16 -2.01 5.63
N ASN A 69 -6.37 -2.55 5.62
CA ASN A 69 -7.21 -2.64 6.81
C ASN A 69 -6.84 -3.97 7.51
N CYS A 70 -6.00 -3.92 8.54
CA CYS A 70 -5.50 -5.10 9.25
C CYS A 70 -6.19 -5.28 10.61
N GLY A 71 -6.87 -6.42 10.81
CA GLY A 71 -7.56 -6.76 12.06
C GLY A 71 -9.07 -6.49 12.05
N GLU A 72 -9.78 -6.99 13.05
CA GLU A 72 -11.25 -6.98 13.14
C GLU A 72 -11.82 -5.55 13.18
N GLU A 73 -11.20 -4.68 13.98
CA GLU A 73 -11.63 -3.29 14.18
C GLU A 73 -11.16 -2.32 13.08
N SER A 74 -10.48 -2.82 12.04
CA SER A 74 -9.90 -1.97 10.98
C SER A 74 -10.87 -1.63 9.84
N GLY A 75 -12.10 -2.15 9.89
CA GLY A 75 -13.03 -2.06 8.76
C GLY A 75 -12.70 -3.02 7.61
N ALA A 76 -11.96 -4.11 7.88
CA ALA A 76 -11.71 -5.17 6.93
C ALA A 76 -13.00 -5.93 6.57
N SER A 77 -13.32 -6.04 5.28
CA SER A 77 -14.52 -6.74 4.80
C SER A 77 -14.25 -8.18 4.32
N GLN A 78 -12.99 -8.51 4.04
CA GLN A 78 -12.57 -9.82 3.54
C GLN A 78 -11.51 -10.43 4.46
N LYS A 79 -11.55 -11.76 4.59
CA LYS A 79 -10.59 -12.51 5.43
C LYS A 79 -9.26 -12.77 4.73
N HIS A 80 -9.28 -12.87 3.41
CA HIS A 80 -8.07 -13.05 2.61
C HIS A 80 -7.30 -11.73 2.52
N LYS A 81 -5.98 -11.81 2.70
CA LYS A 81 -5.11 -10.65 2.68
C LYS A 81 -5.24 -9.91 1.34
N HIS A 82 -5.45 -8.61 1.40
CA HIS A 82 -5.45 -7.74 0.24
C HIS A 82 -4.98 -6.34 0.63
N ILE A 83 -4.16 -5.79 -0.25
CA ILE A 83 -3.69 -4.40 -0.22
C ILE A 83 -4.50 -3.63 -1.26
N GLN A 84 -5.02 -2.48 -0.85
CA GLN A 84 -5.85 -1.63 -1.68
C GLN A 84 -5.03 -0.50 -2.28
N PHE A 85 -5.16 -0.30 -3.58
CA PHE A 85 -4.56 0.81 -4.30
C PHE A 85 -5.66 1.74 -4.81
N TYR A 86 -5.65 2.96 -4.31
CA TYR A 86 -6.69 3.96 -4.52
C TYR A 86 -6.11 5.15 -5.29
N PRO A 87 -6.52 5.33 -6.57
CA PRO A 87 -6.16 6.52 -7.33
C PRO A 87 -6.81 7.75 -6.73
N VAL A 88 -5.99 8.77 -6.50
CA VAL A 88 -6.41 10.03 -5.91
C VAL A 88 -6.72 11.03 -7.02
N GLU A 89 -7.99 11.39 -7.18
CA GLU A 89 -8.46 12.41 -8.11
C GLU A 89 -8.50 13.77 -7.41
N GLU A 90 -7.93 14.82 -8.03
CA GLU A 90 -7.86 16.28 -7.73
C GLU A 90 -7.70 16.78 -6.28
N ASN A 91 -8.21 16.09 -5.26
CA ASN A 91 -8.01 16.34 -3.85
C ASN A 91 -6.84 15.50 -3.34
N GLU A 92 -5.87 16.12 -2.70
CA GLU A 92 -4.73 15.42 -2.11
C GLU A 92 -5.17 14.32 -1.12
N PRO A 93 -4.36 13.26 -0.92
CA PRO A 93 -4.56 12.32 0.19
C PRO A 93 -4.90 13.08 1.48
N PRO A 94 -5.91 12.65 2.26
CA PRO A 94 -6.34 13.39 3.46
C PRO A 94 -5.24 13.63 4.50
N ILE A 95 -4.14 12.87 4.45
CA ILE A 95 -3.00 13.06 5.36
C ILE A 95 -2.04 14.16 4.89
N ASP A 96 -1.93 14.43 3.58
CA ASP A 96 -0.96 15.37 3.01
C ASP A 96 -1.13 16.77 3.60
N ILE A 97 -2.37 17.18 3.92
CA ILE A 97 -2.66 18.50 4.53
C ILE A 97 -2.05 18.68 5.93
N TYR A 98 -1.72 17.57 6.61
CA TYR A 98 -1.11 17.57 7.95
C TYR A 98 0.40 17.33 7.89
N LEU A 99 0.90 16.83 6.75
CA LEU A 99 2.32 16.65 6.52
C LEU A 99 2.94 18.03 6.25
N GLN A 100 3.96 18.37 7.03
CA GLN A 100 4.75 19.58 6.84
C GLN A 100 5.89 19.27 5.86
N ASP A 101 7.12 19.56 6.25
CA ASP A 101 8.31 19.23 5.47
C ASP A 101 8.60 17.72 5.57
N GLU A 102 8.70 17.05 4.42
CA GLU A 102 8.99 15.62 4.30
C GLU A 102 10.31 15.21 4.97
N ASN A 103 11.23 16.16 5.23
CA ASN A 103 12.47 15.93 5.96
C ASN A 103 12.30 15.86 7.49
N GLN A 104 11.10 16.12 8.02
CA GLN A 104 10.85 16.12 9.47
C GLN A 104 10.48 14.75 10.03
N TYR A 105 10.27 13.74 9.19
CA TYR A 105 9.72 12.44 9.60
C TYR A 105 10.76 11.32 9.46
N GLU A 106 11.98 11.53 9.96
CA GLU A 106 13.07 10.53 9.90
C GLU A 106 12.82 9.31 10.81
N GLN A 107 12.05 9.51 11.89
CA GLN A 107 11.66 8.45 12.81
C GLN A 107 10.13 8.38 12.89
N ALA A 108 9.60 7.37 13.59
CA ALA A 108 8.16 7.22 13.78
C ALA A 108 7.61 8.38 14.61
N ASP A 109 7.13 9.42 13.91
CA ASP A 109 6.70 10.68 14.52
C ASP A 109 5.18 10.86 14.51
N GLN A 110 4.67 11.67 15.45
CA GLN A 110 3.25 12.01 15.55
C GLN A 110 2.97 13.43 15.09
N LEU A 111 1.94 13.60 14.27
CA LEU A 111 1.43 14.90 13.83
C LEU A 111 0.57 15.53 14.94
N ARG A 112 1.06 16.62 15.54
CA ARG A 112 0.41 17.30 16.67
C ARG A 112 -1.00 17.85 16.38
N GLN A 113 -1.34 17.98 15.10
CA GLN A 113 -2.60 18.56 14.64
C GLN A 113 -3.77 17.57 14.68
N VAL A 114 -3.47 16.28 14.90
CA VAL A 114 -4.44 15.19 14.75
C VAL A 114 -4.61 14.47 16.10
N PRO A 115 -5.86 14.28 16.58
CA PRO A 115 -6.09 13.80 17.95
C PRO A 115 -5.91 12.28 18.13
N TRP A 116 -5.83 11.51 17.04
CA TRP A 116 -5.70 10.05 17.10
C TRP A 116 -4.24 9.63 17.14
N ALA A 117 -3.94 8.51 17.80
CA ALA A 117 -2.60 7.94 17.79
C ALA A 117 -2.24 7.43 16.38
N HIS A 118 -1.11 7.87 15.86
CA HIS A 118 -0.59 7.50 14.56
C HIS A 118 0.94 7.68 14.53
N PHE A 119 1.58 7.15 13.49
CA PHE A 119 3.02 7.31 13.25
C PHE A 119 3.26 7.55 11.77
N VAL A 120 4.16 8.46 11.44
CA VAL A 120 4.57 8.78 10.08
C VAL A 120 6.09 8.64 9.97
N ILE A 121 6.55 8.08 8.85
CA ILE A 121 7.97 8.00 8.49
C ILE A 121 8.08 8.39 7.01
N SER A 122 9.03 9.26 6.70
CA SER A 122 9.37 9.68 5.34
C SER A 122 10.24 8.64 4.65
N LEU A 123 9.84 8.24 3.44
CA LEU A 123 10.61 7.25 2.67
C LEU A 123 11.90 7.83 2.06
N LEU A 124 12.06 9.16 2.06
CA LEU A 124 13.30 9.83 1.62
C LEU A 124 14.51 9.47 2.48
N HIS A 125 14.27 8.99 3.71
CA HIS A 125 15.30 8.68 4.70
C HIS A 125 15.37 7.18 5.01
N LEU A 126 14.78 6.32 4.16
CA LEU A 126 14.96 4.89 4.32
C LEU A 126 16.45 4.52 4.14
N PRO A 127 16.99 3.60 4.95
CA PRO A 127 18.34 3.09 4.75
C PRO A 127 18.50 2.56 3.32
N ASP A 128 19.67 2.78 2.70
CA ASP A 128 20.01 2.34 1.33
C ASP A 128 19.65 0.87 1.02
N GLN A 129 19.49 0.02 2.05
CA GLN A 129 19.08 -1.37 1.93
C GLN A 129 17.67 -1.56 1.34
N LEU A 130 16.76 -0.58 1.45
CA LEU A 130 15.45 -0.62 0.77
C LEU A 130 15.50 0.06 -0.60
N ALA A 131 16.43 1.00 -0.81
CA ALA A 131 16.65 1.65 -2.11
C ALA A 131 17.30 0.71 -3.15
N GLN A 132 17.91 -0.39 -2.70
CA GLN A 132 18.50 -1.44 -3.55
C GLN A 132 17.51 -2.54 -3.97
N LEU A 133 16.22 -2.41 -3.65
CA LEU A 133 15.16 -3.33 -4.10
C LEU A 133 14.58 -2.95 -5.48
N GLY A 134 15.27 -2.11 -6.26
CA GLY A 134 14.90 -1.72 -7.63
C GLY A 134 15.96 -2.07 -8.66
#